data_AF-A0A9D1VE77-F1
#
_entry.id   AF-A0A9D1VE77-F1
#
_cell.length_a   1.000
_cell.length_b   1.000
_cell.length_c   1.000
_cell.angle_alpha   90.00
_cell.angle_beta   90.00
_cell.angle_gamma   90.00
#
_symmetry.space_group_name_H-M   'P 1'
#
loop_
_entity.id
_entity.type
_entity.pdbx_description
1 polymer ?
#
loop_
_entity_poly.entity_id
_entity_poly.type
_entity_poly.pdbx_seq_one_letter_code
_entity_poly.pdbx_strand_id
1 'polypeptide(L)'
;KEEYRMGNVHDKGFNLEIAEKFAGLNVYTRNECADCWAKFYCTGGCSASNLLVNNDIKTPNHIACEMERKRLECAIALKAAALGREVAD
;
A
#
# COMPACT_ATOMS: atom_id res chain seq x y z
N LYS A 1 0.02 18.81 -1.90
CA LYS A 1 1.00 19.80 -1.40
C LYS A 1 1.91 20.17 -2.58
N GLU A 2 2.36 21.42 -2.70
CA GLU A 2 3.06 21.92 -3.92
C GLU A 2 4.38 21.17 -4.20
N GLU A 3 5.03 20.65 -3.15
CA GLU A 3 6.25 19.84 -3.25
C GLU A 3 6.06 18.48 -3.95
N TYR A 4 4.83 18.08 -4.25
CA TYR A 4 4.51 16.87 -5.03
C TYR A 4 4.02 17.19 -6.45
N ARG A 5 4.05 18.46 -6.87
CA ARG A 5 3.62 18.85 -8.22
C ARG A 5 4.66 18.41 -9.25
N MET A 6 4.23 17.54 -10.17
CA MET A 6 5.10 17.02 -11.24
C MET A 6 5.20 17.95 -12.45
N GLY A 7 4.28 18.90 -12.64
CA GLY A 7 4.29 19.81 -13.79
C GLY A 7 2.88 20.12 -14.29
N ASN A 8 2.76 20.43 -15.57
CA ASN A 8 1.49 20.67 -16.28
C ASN A 8 1.51 19.89 -17.60
N VAL A 9 0.38 19.30 -17.96
CA VAL A 9 0.22 18.53 -19.21
C VAL A 9 0.33 19.39 -20.48
N HIS A 10 0.17 20.72 -20.37
CA HIS A 10 0.34 21.66 -21.47
C HIS A 10 1.79 22.16 -21.63
N ASP A 11 2.66 21.91 -20.64
CA ASP A 11 4.04 22.36 -20.65
C ASP A 11 4.97 21.24 -21.15
N LYS A 12 6.13 21.60 -21.69
CA LYS A 12 7.16 20.62 -22.09
C LYS A 12 8.01 20.23 -20.89
N GLY A 13 7.61 19.18 -20.19
CA GLY A 13 8.44 18.51 -19.19
C GLY A 13 7.71 18.22 -17.88
N PHE A 14 8.16 17.18 -17.20
CA PHE A 14 7.71 16.82 -15.86
C PHE A 14 8.91 16.66 -14.94
N ASN A 15 8.72 16.96 -13.65
CA ASN A 15 9.64 16.59 -12.60
C ASN A 15 9.59 15.07 -12.40
N LEU A 16 10.52 14.38 -13.07
CA LEU A 16 10.63 12.92 -13.01
C LEU A 16 11.21 12.43 -11.68
N GLU A 17 11.94 13.26 -10.93
CA GLU A 17 12.46 12.88 -9.61
C GLU A 17 11.31 12.57 -8.64
N ILE A 18 10.19 13.30 -8.74
CA ILE A 18 8.98 13.00 -7.95
C ILE A 18 8.40 11.64 -8.38
N ALA A 19 8.33 11.37 -9.68
CA ALA A 19 7.85 10.08 -10.18
C ALA A 19 8.71 8.92 -9.67
N GLU A 20 10.03 9.05 -9.78
CA GLU A 20 11.02 8.09 -9.30
C GLU A 20 10.93 7.88 -7.79
N LYS A 21 10.76 8.96 -7.03
CA LYS A 21 10.55 8.90 -5.58
C LYS A 21 9.35 8.02 -5.22
N PHE A 22 8.22 8.18 -5.89
CA PHE A 22 7.02 7.35 -5.63
C PHE A 22 7.16 5.93 -6.17
N ALA A 23 7.77 5.73 -7.34
CA ALA A 23 8.03 4.41 -7.92
C ALA A 23 8.93 3.57 -7.00
N GLY A 24 9.87 4.22 -6.31
CA GLY A 24 10.72 3.61 -5.29
C GLY A 24 10.00 3.22 -3.99
N LEU A 25 8.72 3.56 -3.78
CA LEU A 25 7.98 3.20 -2.58
C LEU A 25 7.14 1.95 -2.80
N ASN A 26 7.63 0.81 -2.32
CA ASN A 26 6.96 -0.47 -2.49
C ASN A 26 7.29 -1.43 -1.34
N VAL A 27 6.76 -2.64 -1.41
CA VAL A 27 6.91 -3.68 -0.37
C VAL A 27 8.35 -4.08 -0.08
N TYR A 28 9.27 -3.87 -1.02
CA TYR A 28 10.69 -4.21 -0.85
C TYR A 28 11.51 -3.08 -0.24
N THR A 29 11.06 -1.82 -0.37
CA THR A 29 11.80 -0.64 0.06
C THR A 29 11.26 -0.03 1.35
N ARG A 30 10.06 -0.40 1.77
CA ARG A 30 9.48 -0.01 3.07
C ARG A 30 9.92 -1.02 4.13
N ASN A 31 10.77 -0.59 5.06
CA ASN A 31 11.35 -1.47 6.09
C ASN A 31 10.29 -2.26 6.88
N GLU A 32 9.20 -1.62 7.29
CA GLU A 32 8.11 -2.28 8.03
C GLU A 32 7.35 -3.32 7.20
N CYS A 33 7.44 -3.25 5.86
CA CYS A 33 6.85 -4.26 4.98
C CYS A 33 7.74 -5.49 4.80
N ALA A 34 9.04 -5.43 5.12
CA ALA A 34 10.00 -6.51 4.86
C ALA A 34 9.58 -7.82 5.53
N ASP A 35 9.19 -7.76 6.80
CA ASP A 35 8.80 -8.92 7.62
C ASP A 35 7.28 -9.10 7.74
N CYS A 36 6.48 -8.30 7.02
CA CYS A 36 5.02 -8.37 7.09
C CYS A 36 4.49 -9.58 6.29
N TRP A 37 3.74 -10.47 6.94
CA TRP A 37 3.13 -11.64 6.30
C TRP A 37 2.14 -11.27 5.19
N ALA A 38 1.50 -10.10 5.29
CA ALA A 38 0.47 -9.63 4.37
C ALA A 38 1.03 -8.86 3.15
N LYS A 39 2.35 -8.66 3.04
CA LYS A 39 2.96 -7.72 2.09
C LYS A 39 2.57 -7.97 0.62
N PHE A 40 2.40 -9.23 0.22
CA PHE A 40 2.01 -9.58 -1.16
C PHE A 40 0.50 -9.51 -1.41
N TYR A 41 -0.31 -9.36 -0.35
CA TYR A 41 -1.74 -9.07 -0.48
C TYR A 41 -2.01 -7.56 -0.51
N CYS A 42 -1.39 -6.79 0.39
CA CYS A 42 -1.68 -5.36 0.54
C CYS A 42 -0.77 -4.41 -0.28
N THR A 43 0.27 -4.96 -0.92
CA THR A 43 1.22 -4.25 -1.78
C THR A 43 1.88 -3.01 -1.15
N GLY A 44 1.95 -2.95 0.18
CA GLY A 44 2.68 -1.90 0.91
C GLY A 44 1.85 -0.69 1.32
N GLY A 45 0.54 -0.65 1.01
CA GLY A 45 -0.40 0.37 1.49
C GLY A 45 -0.29 1.75 0.83
N CYS A 46 -1.01 2.73 1.39
CA CYS A 46 -1.25 4.03 0.75
C CYS A 46 -0.24 5.12 1.16
N SER A 47 0.53 5.65 0.21
CA SER A 47 1.48 6.76 0.44
C SER A 47 0.82 8.05 0.93
N ALA A 48 -0.43 8.34 0.54
CA ALA A 48 -1.14 9.51 1.02
C ALA A 48 -1.53 9.37 2.51
N SER A 49 -1.93 8.18 2.93
CA SER A 49 -2.27 7.89 4.33
C SER A 49 -1.04 7.96 5.24
N ASN A 50 0.08 7.42 4.76
CA ASN A 50 1.38 7.54 5.42
C ASN A 50 1.76 9.01 5.65
N LEU A 51 1.66 9.83 4.60
CA LEU A 51 1.97 11.26 4.69
C LEU A 51 1.06 11.99 5.68
N LEU A 52 -0.23 11.64 5.73
CA LEU A 52 -1.18 12.28 6.63
C LEU A 52 -0.87 12.00 8.10
N VAL A 53 -0.54 10.75 8.43
CA VAL A 53 -0.36 10.30 9.82
C VAL A 53 1.07 10.51 10.32
N ASN A 54 2.06 10.26 9.47
CA ASN A 54 3.48 10.25 9.84
C ASN A 54 4.24 11.48 9.34
N ASN A 55 3.61 12.36 8.54
CA ASN A 55 4.28 13.42 7.77
C ASN A 55 5.46 12.90 6.91
N ASP A 56 5.44 11.61 6.55
CA ASP A 56 6.40 10.93 5.69
C ASP A 56 5.65 9.91 4.81
N ILE A 57 5.88 9.96 3.50
CA ILE A 57 5.29 9.01 2.54
C ILE A 57 5.85 7.59 2.67
N LYS A 58 7.05 7.43 3.26
CA LYS A 58 7.77 6.15 3.35
C LYS A 58 7.26 5.27 4.48
N THR A 59 7.01 5.88 5.65
CA THR A 59 6.61 5.19 6.88
C THR A 59 5.14 4.78 6.81
N PRO A 60 4.82 3.47 6.80
CA PRO A 60 3.44 3.00 6.78
C PRO A 60 2.55 3.56 7.90
N ASN A 61 1.28 3.82 7.59
CA ASN A 61 0.27 4.08 8.60
C ASN A 61 -0.07 2.77 9.35
N HIS A 62 0.48 2.61 10.56
CA HIS A 62 0.34 1.39 11.35
C HIS A 62 -1.11 0.96 11.60
N ILE A 63 -2.02 1.90 11.89
CA ILE A 63 -3.43 1.58 12.15
C ILE A 63 -4.09 1.02 10.88
N ALA A 64 -3.82 1.64 9.72
CA ALA A 64 -4.31 1.13 8.44
C ALA A 64 -3.73 -0.25 8.12
N CYS A 65 -2.46 -0.49 8.45
CA CYS A 65 -1.83 -1.80 8.27
C CYS A 65 -2.50 -2.90 9.12
N GLU A 66 -2.85 -2.62 10.39
CA GLU A 66 -3.57 -3.57 11.24
C GLU A 66 -4.98 -3.87 10.72
N MET A 67 -5.70 -2.82 10.31
CA MET A 67 -7.03 -2.99 9.72
C MET A 67 -6.99 -3.84 8.46
N GLU A 68 -5.99 -3.62 7.60
CA GLU A 68 -5.85 -4.37 6.35
C GLU A 68 -5.46 -5.83 6.61
N ARG A 69 -4.56 -6.10 7.56
CA ARG A 69 -4.28 -7.47 8.01
C ARG A 69 -5.55 -8.17 8.48
N LYS A 70 -6.40 -7.48 9.26
CA LYS A 70 -7.64 -8.07 9.75
C LYS A 70 -8.64 -8.35 8.62
N ARG A 71 -8.75 -7.45 7.65
CA ARG A 71 -9.58 -7.66 6.45
C ARG A 71 -9.12 -8.88 5.67
N LEU A 72 -7.81 -9.06 5.53
CA LEU A 72 -7.23 -10.22 4.84
C LEU A 72 -7.51 -11.52 5.59
N GLU A 73 -7.35 -11.55 6.92
CA GLU A 73 -7.74 -12.71 7.74
C GLU A 73 -9.20 -13.10 7.49
N CYS A 74 -10.12 -12.12 7.53
CA CYS A 74 -11.54 -12.35 7.28
C CYS A 74 -11.81 -12.86 5.85
N ALA A 75 -11.17 -12.25 4.85
CA ALA A 75 -11.35 -12.65 3.45
C ALA A 75 -10.87 -14.08 3.19
N ILE A 76 -9.70 -14.45 3.74
CA ILE A 76 -9.14 -15.81 3.63
C ILE A 76 -10.08 -16.81 4.32
N ALA A 77 -10.57 -16.50 5.53
CA ALA A 77 -11.49 -17.37 6.24
C ALA A 77 -12.82 -17.58 5.48
N LEU A 78 -13.39 -16.51 4.92
CA LEU A 78 -14.60 -16.59 4.11
C LEU A 78 -14.39 -17.44 2.85
N LYS A 79 -13.25 -17.28 2.17
CA LYS A 79 -12.94 -18.08 0.98
C LYS A 79 -12.74 -19.56 1.33
N ALA A 80 -12.04 -19.85 2.42
CA ALA A 80 -11.87 -21.23 2.90
C ALA A 80 -13.21 -21.88 3.26
N ALA A 81 -14.10 -21.16 3.95
CA ALA A 81 -15.42 -21.65 4.29
C ALA A 81 -16.30 -21.90 3.05
N ALA A 82 -16.20 -21.04 2.03
CA ALA A 82 -16.92 -21.24 0.76
C ALA A 82 -16.46 -22.51 0.04
N LEU A 83 -15.14 -22.71 -0.10
CA LEU A 83 -14.57 -23.90 -0.72
C LEU A 83 -14.90 -25.18 0.07
N GLY A 84 -14.90 -25.11 1.40
CA GLY A 84 -15.28 -26.25 2.24
C GLY A 84 -16.74 -26.67 2.08
N ARG A 85 -17.65 -25.72 1.78
CA ARG A 85 -19.05 -26.03 1.45
C ARG A 85 -19.18 -26.63 0.06
N GLU A 86 -18.49 -26.08 -0.94
CA GLU A 86 -18.50 -26.62 -2.32
C GLU A 86 -17.98 -28.06 -2.42
N VAL A 87 -17.09 -28.49 -1.52
CA VAL A 87 -16.57 -29.88 -1.47
C VAL A 87 -17.51 -30.83 -0.72
N ALA A 88 -18.41 -30.29 0.12
CA ALA A 88 -19.34 -31.09 0.92
C ALA A 88 -20.68 -31.37 0.21
N ASP A 89 -21.00 -30.62 -0.84
CA ASP A 89 -22.14 -30.81 -1.75
C ASP A 89 -21.76 -31.71 -2.95
#